data_AF-A0A9R1HV66-F1
#
_entry.id   AF-A0A9R1HV66-F1
#
_cell.length_a   1.000
_cell.length_b   1.000
_cell.length_c   1.000
_cell.angle_alpha   90.00
_cell.angle_beta   90.00
_cell.angle_gamma   90.00
#
_symmetry.space_group_name_H-M   'P 1'
#
loop_
_entity.id
_entity.type
_entity.pdbx_description
1 polymer ?
#
loop_
_entity_poly.entity_id
_entity_poly.type
_entity_poly.pdbx_seq_one_letter_code
_entity_poly.pdbx_strand_id
1 'polypeptide(L)'
;MVAIATSFSAAAAVAVARRSSPAHLQLVARRRLPFCTAASSSTVPPAAAAGFGWADALRVASEFGVGDESDLSGYFQKVDICNRGMGNKGEFVEFMVEDQVVGYIHKGFTEHLRDFHDVFTIVSGSNGKNSVEHVTLHSSLRTPEDRTIAIGDVIKGLGELIPGIRNELYPVTSSYGMPVYFSLERAAAPYFGIKAYGVHMNGYIEKHGEKSLWIGKRSDVKQTYPGMLDHLVAGGLPYGISCKENIIKECEEEAGIPRSMSTNATSVGAISYMDINGFRYKRDVLFCYDLRLPVDFVPNNEDGEVDSFRLIPVPHAANIIRRTDFFKPNCNLVIIDFLFRHGYINPDCNGYLKLLTSLRSGDCS
;
A
#
# COMPACT_ATOMS: atom_id res chain seq x y z
N MET A 1 -45.58 20.27 -38.05
CA MET A 1 -46.26 19.19 -38.80
C MET A 1 -45.16 18.25 -39.28
N VAL A 2 -44.98 17.01 -38.86
CA VAL A 2 -45.75 16.05 -38.07
C VAL A 2 -44.70 15.24 -37.30
N ALA A 3 -44.95 15.00 -36.01
CA ALA A 3 -44.19 14.10 -35.17
C ALA A 3 -44.62 12.65 -35.45
N ILE A 4 -43.69 11.71 -35.46
CA ILE A 4 -44.01 10.28 -35.34
C ILE A 4 -43.19 9.74 -34.17
N ALA A 5 -43.91 9.46 -33.09
CA ALA A 5 -43.49 8.70 -31.93
C ALA A 5 -43.86 7.23 -32.17
N THR A 6 -42.97 6.33 -31.79
CA THR A 6 -43.24 4.88 -31.58
C THR A 6 -42.40 4.47 -30.38
N SER A 7 -42.93 4.54 -29.16
CA SER A 7 -43.71 3.51 -28.46
C SER A 7 -42.86 2.37 -27.90
N PHE A 8 -42.78 2.38 -26.56
CA PHE A 8 -42.29 1.32 -25.69
C PHE A 8 -42.97 -0.03 -25.95
N SER A 9 -42.21 -1.12 -25.84
CA SER A 9 -42.75 -2.45 -25.54
C SER A 9 -42.02 -3.04 -24.35
N ALA A 10 -42.78 -3.44 -23.35
CA ALA A 10 -42.34 -4.09 -22.13
C ALA A 10 -42.39 -5.63 -22.26
N ALA A 11 -41.68 -6.26 -21.33
CA ALA A 11 -41.85 -7.64 -20.82
C ALA A 11 -41.33 -8.82 -21.66
N ALA A 12 -40.28 -9.47 -21.14
CA ALA A 12 -40.29 -10.89 -20.83
C ALA A 12 -39.17 -11.22 -19.81
N ALA A 13 -39.52 -11.20 -18.52
CA ALA A 13 -38.70 -11.80 -17.48
C ALA A 13 -38.92 -13.31 -17.49
N VAL A 14 -37.90 -14.09 -17.83
CA VAL A 14 -37.94 -15.54 -17.73
C VAL A 14 -37.41 -15.95 -16.36
N ALA A 15 -38.34 -16.40 -15.52
CA ALA A 15 -38.05 -17.04 -14.24
C ALA A 15 -37.37 -18.40 -14.48
N VAL A 16 -36.12 -18.54 -14.04
CA VAL A 16 -35.45 -19.85 -13.98
C VAL A 16 -35.75 -20.49 -12.63
N ALA A 17 -36.46 -21.62 -12.70
CA ALA A 17 -36.89 -22.43 -11.58
C ALA A 17 -35.69 -22.99 -10.80
N ARG A 18 -35.69 -22.76 -9.48
CA ARG A 18 -34.84 -23.44 -8.50
C ARG A 18 -35.14 -24.94 -8.52
N ARG A 19 -34.15 -25.75 -8.91
CA ARG A 19 -34.10 -27.18 -8.56
C ARG A 19 -33.08 -27.36 -7.44
N SER A 20 -33.61 -27.60 -6.25
CA SER A 20 -32.89 -28.04 -5.07
C SER A 20 -32.63 -29.55 -5.18
N SER A 21 -31.35 -29.95 -5.19
CA SER A 21 -30.92 -31.30 -4.85
C SER A 21 -29.95 -31.22 -3.68
N PRO A 22 -30.09 -32.05 -2.64
CA PRO A 22 -29.26 -31.97 -1.45
C PRO A 22 -27.94 -32.68 -1.71
N ALA A 23 -26.86 -31.92 -1.88
CA ALA A 23 -25.51 -32.47 -1.78
C ALA A 23 -25.14 -32.53 -0.28
N HIS A 24 -24.87 -33.74 0.18
CA HIS A 24 -24.35 -34.05 1.51
C HIS A 24 -23.09 -33.22 1.79
N LEU A 25 -23.20 -32.12 2.54
CA LEU A 25 -22.05 -31.47 3.18
C LEU A 25 -21.67 -32.35 4.38
N GLN A 26 -20.72 -33.25 4.20
CA GLN A 26 -20.04 -33.85 5.33
C GLN A 26 -19.15 -32.77 5.96
N LEU A 27 -19.54 -32.34 7.16
CA LEU A 27 -18.73 -31.51 8.05
C LEU A 27 -17.48 -32.31 8.43
N VAL A 28 -16.41 -32.18 7.65
CA VAL A 28 -15.10 -32.70 8.06
C VAL A 28 -14.67 -31.87 9.26
N ALA A 29 -14.68 -32.51 10.43
CA ALA A 29 -14.12 -31.95 11.65
C ALA A 29 -12.66 -31.57 11.38
N ARG A 30 -12.40 -30.27 11.20
CA ARG A 30 -11.06 -29.72 11.03
C ARG A 30 -10.23 -30.14 12.25
N ARG A 31 -9.21 -30.97 12.03
CA ARG A 31 -8.15 -31.17 13.02
C ARG A 31 -7.51 -29.82 13.25
N ARG A 32 -7.76 -29.22 14.42
CA ARG A 32 -6.94 -28.11 14.91
C ARG A 32 -5.53 -28.67 15.05
N LEU A 33 -4.67 -28.35 14.09
CA LEU A 33 -3.23 -28.46 14.31
C LEU A 33 -2.91 -27.67 15.58
N PRO A 34 -2.08 -28.20 16.49
CA PRO A 34 -1.69 -27.45 17.66
C PRO A 34 -1.12 -26.12 17.18
N PHE A 35 -1.63 -25.02 17.73
CA PHE A 35 -1.01 -23.71 17.58
C PHE A 35 0.46 -23.88 17.94
N CYS A 36 1.34 -23.98 16.94
CA CYS A 36 2.71 -23.56 17.14
C CYS A 36 2.57 -22.10 17.50
N THR A 37 2.74 -21.80 18.78
CA THR A 37 3.03 -20.45 19.26
C THR A 37 4.36 -20.06 18.63
N ALA A 38 4.34 -19.72 17.34
CA ALA A 38 5.25 -18.72 16.83
C ALA A 38 5.00 -17.55 17.77
N ALA A 39 6.00 -17.23 18.59
CA ALA A 39 5.98 -16.00 19.34
C ALA A 39 5.69 -14.91 18.31
N SER A 40 4.44 -14.47 18.28
CA SER A 40 4.05 -13.28 17.57
C SER A 40 4.81 -12.19 18.31
N SER A 41 6.02 -11.89 17.86
CA SER A 41 6.50 -10.53 17.95
C SER A 41 5.54 -9.75 17.05
N SER A 42 4.36 -9.44 17.61
CA SER A 42 3.69 -8.20 17.32
C SER A 42 4.74 -7.15 17.65
N THR A 43 5.60 -6.85 16.68
CA THR A 43 6.27 -5.57 16.63
C THR A 43 5.13 -4.59 16.46
N VAL A 44 4.61 -4.19 17.62
CA VAL A 44 3.84 -2.99 17.84
C VAL A 44 4.49 -1.92 16.96
N PRO A 45 3.74 -1.15 16.16
CA PRO A 45 4.32 0.00 15.47
C PRO A 45 5.19 0.76 16.48
N PRO A 46 6.38 1.25 16.09
CA PRO A 46 7.33 1.83 17.04
C PRO A 46 6.58 2.73 18.02
N ALA A 47 6.76 2.46 19.32
CA ALA A 47 5.95 2.98 20.42
C ALA A 47 6.10 4.50 20.66
N ALA A 48 6.38 5.29 19.61
CA ALA A 48 6.78 6.69 19.69
C ALA A 48 5.80 7.69 19.05
N ALA A 49 4.69 7.25 18.46
CA ALA A 49 3.70 8.18 17.85
C ALA A 49 2.32 8.19 18.54
N ALA A 50 2.09 7.36 19.56
CA ALA A 50 0.86 7.43 20.33
C ALA A 50 0.88 8.68 21.23
N GLY A 51 0.20 9.75 20.79
CA GLY A 51 -0.10 10.90 21.64
C GLY A 51 0.61 12.22 21.32
N PHE A 52 1.33 12.35 20.20
CA PHE A 52 1.87 13.67 19.80
C PHE A 52 0.79 14.53 19.11
N GLY A 53 0.88 15.84 19.32
CA GLY A 53 0.04 16.83 18.66
C GLY A 53 0.82 17.70 17.68
N TRP A 54 0.09 18.58 16.98
CA TRP A 54 0.72 19.60 16.12
C TRP A 54 1.70 20.49 16.87
N ALA A 55 1.46 20.78 18.14
CA ALA A 55 2.39 21.54 18.98
C ALA A 55 3.76 20.86 19.11
N ASP A 56 3.79 19.52 19.21
CA ASP A 56 5.04 18.76 19.29
C ASP A 56 5.78 18.76 17.96
N ALA A 57 5.05 18.52 16.86
CA ALA A 57 5.62 18.57 15.51
C ALA A 57 6.20 19.95 15.19
N LEU A 58 5.49 21.02 15.53
CA LEU A 58 5.92 22.40 15.31
C LEU A 58 7.09 22.80 16.20
N ARG A 59 7.15 22.31 17.45
CA ARG A 59 8.30 22.50 18.34
C ARG A 59 9.58 21.95 17.70
N VAL A 60 9.56 20.68 17.29
CA VAL A 60 10.73 20.04 16.64
C VAL A 60 11.09 20.71 15.31
N ALA A 61 10.08 21.11 14.52
CA ALA A 61 10.30 21.84 13.28
C ALA A 61 11.06 23.16 13.47
N SER A 62 10.75 23.88 14.55
CA SER A 62 11.25 25.24 14.83
C SER A 62 12.65 25.31 15.44
N GLU A 63 13.23 24.18 15.86
CA GLU A 63 14.59 24.08 16.38
C GLU A 63 15.66 24.19 15.26
N PHE A 64 15.63 25.31 14.53
CA PHE A 64 16.60 25.69 13.51
C PHE A 64 18.00 25.87 14.10
N GLY A 65 19.02 25.43 13.37
CA GLY A 65 20.43 25.61 13.72
C GLY A 65 21.01 24.59 14.72
N VAL A 66 20.19 23.66 15.23
CA VAL A 66 20.66 22.56 16.10
C VAL A 66 20.97 21.32 15.25
N GLY A 67 21.97 21.39 14.38
CA GLY A 67 22.42 20.24 13.58
C GLY A 67 23.00 20.61 12.23
N ASP A 68 23.87 19.73 11.72
CA ASP A 68 24.48 19.85 10.41
C ASP A 68 23.44 19.58 9.31
N GLU A 69 23.20 20.54 8.42
CA GLU A 69 22.26 20.37 7.29
C GLU A 69 22.78 19.36 6.25
N SER A 70 24.09 19.10 6.25
CA SER A 70 24.70 18.05 5.42
C SER A 70 24.55 16.65 6.01
N ASP A 71 24.06 16.52 7.26
CA ASP A 71 23.80 15.24 7.89
C ASP A 71 22.49 14.61 7.39
N LEU A 72 22.65 13.53 6.61
CA LEU A 72 21.57 12.73 6.05
C LEU A 72 21.17 11.54 6.94
N SER A 73 21.76 11.37 8.13
CA SER A 73 21.56 10.20 8.99
C SER A 73 20.08 9.95 9.34
N GLY A 74 19.34 11.00 9.69
CA GLY A 74 17.91 10.92 9.98
C GLY A 74 17.08 10.45 8.78
N TYR A 75 17.47 10.81 7.55
CA TYR A 75 16.79 10.32 6.34
C TYR A 75 17.10 8.86 6.05
N PHE A 76 18.36 8.43 6.23
CA PHE A 76 18.73 7.02 6.10
C PHE A 76 17.95 6.14 7.08
N GLN A 77 17.75 6.59 8.32
CA GLN A 77 16.91 5.87 9.28
C GLN A 77 15.48 5.63 8.75
N LYS A 78 14.89 6.60 8.04
CA LYS A 78 13.53 6.44 7.47
C LYS A 78 13.49 5.44 6.33
N VAL A 79 14.55 5.42 5.51
CA VAL A 79 14.75 4.40 4.48
C VAL A 79 14.87 3.02 5.11
N ASP A 80 15.67 2.88 6.16
CA ASP A 80 15.90 1.59 6.85
C ASP A 80 14.60 1.06 7.49
N ILE A 81 13.78 1.94 8.08
CA ILE A 81 12.46 1.59 8.64
C ILE A 81 11.54 0.98 7.56
N CYS A 82 11.66 1.38 6.30
CA CYS A 82 10.85 0.82 5.22
C CYS A 82 11.48 -0.40 4.54
N ASN A 83 12.73 -0.76 4.87
CA ASN A 83 13.49 -1.81 4.19
C ASN A 83 14.00 -2.92 5.13
N ARG A 84 13.20 -3.29 6.14
CA ARG A 84 13.64 -4.23 7.18
C ARG A 84 13.47 -5.69 6.75
N GLY A 85 14.17 -6.57 7.47
CA GLY A 85 13.94 -8.01 7.39
C GLY A 85 14.43 -8.67 6.10
N MET A 86 15.13 -7.94 5.22
CA MET A 86 15.61 -8.47 3.94
C MET A 86 16.57 -9.67 4.09
N GLY A 87 17.26 -9.81 5.23
CA GLY A 87 18.04 -11.02 5.54
C GLY A 87 17.19 -12.30 5.63
N ASN A 88 15.88 -12.17 5.86
CA ASN A 88 14.94 -13.29 5.97
C ASN A 88 14.28 -13.62 4.62
N LYS A 89 14.69 -13.00 3.51
CA LYS A 89 14.12 -13.26 2.18
C LYS A 89 14.18 -14.75 1.80
N GLY A 90 15.19 -15.49 2.27
CA GLY A 90 15.32 -16.94 2.05
C GLY A 90 14.24 -17.80 2.72
N GLU A 91 13.41 -17.23 3.59
CA GLU A 91 12.26 -17.89 4.24
C GLU A 91 11.01 -17.88 3.36
N PHE A 92 11.04 -17.19 2.22
CA PHE A 92 9.93 -17.10 1.27
C PHE A 92 10.20 -17.96 0.04
N VAL A 93 9.12 -18.45 -0.57
CA VAL A 93 9.12 -19.17 -1.85
C VAL A 93 8.33 -18.39 -2.88
N GLU A 94 8.65 -18.59 -4.15
CA GLU A 94 7.96 -17.90 -5.24
C GLU A 94 6.49 -18.33 -5.29
N PHE A 95 5.62 -17.35 -5.50
CA PHE A 95 4.23 -17.57 -5.86
C PHE A 95 4.09 -17.28 -7.35
N MET A 96 3.78 -18.32 -8.12
CA MET A 96 3.77 -18.28 -9.58
C MET A 96 2.36 -18.45 -10.14
N VAL A 97 2.09 -17.74 -11.22
CA VAL A 97 0.91 -17.92 -12.07
C VAL A 97 1.36 -17.82 -13.51
N GLU A 98 1.00 -18.80 -14.34
CA GLU A 98 1.36 -18.84 -15.77
C GLU A 98 2.87 -18.62 -16.02
N ASP A 99 3.72 -19.33 -15.28
CA ASP A 99 5.19 -19.24 -15.33
C ASP A 99 5.77 -17.85 -14.99
N GLN A 100 4.98 -16.98 -14.36
CA GLN A 100 5.41 -15.67 -13.89
C GLN A 100 5.37 -15.59 -12.37
N VAL A 101 6.44 -15.04 -11.79
CA VAL A 101 6.49 -14.75 -10.35
C VAL A 101 5.62 -13.54 -10.08
N VAL A 102 4.51 -13.74 -9.38
CA VAL A 102 3.56 -12.69 -9.00
C VAL A 102 3.68 -12.30 -7.54
N GLY A 103 4.36 -13.12 -6.73
CA GLY A 103 4.59 -12.82 -5.32
C GLY A 103 5.54 -13.78 -4.63
N TYR A 104 5.55 -13.72 -3.31
CA TYR A 104 6.42 -14.50 -2.45
C TYR A 104 5.67 -14.87 -1.17
N ILE A 105 5.54 -16.17 -0.89
CA ILE A 105 4.82 -16.67 0.27
C ILE A 105 5.82 -17.22 1.28
N HIS A 106 5.68 -16.86 2.55
CA HIS A 106 6.53 -17.39 3.60
C HIS A 106 6.35 -18.92 3.71
N LYS A 107 7.45 -19.68 3.82
CA LYS A 107 7.43 -21.16 3.90
C LYS A 107 6.47 -21.67 4.97
N GLY A 108 6.49 -21.07 6.16
CA GLY A 108 5.55 -21.39 7.24
C GLY A 108 4.08 -21.03 6.94
N PHE A 109 3.83 -19.99 6.12
CA PHE A 109 2.46 -19.63 5.74
C PHE A 109 1.88 -20.62 4.71
N THR A 110 2.72 -21.28 3.92
CA THR A 110 2.28 -22.34 2.98
C THR A 110 1.58 -23.50 3.68
N GLU A 111 1.90 -23.77 4.95
CA GLU A 111 1.24 -24.80 5.76
C GLU A 111 -0.26 -24.49 5.96
N HIS A 112 -0.64 -23.22 6.05
CA HIS A 112 -2.05 -22.81 6.12
C HIS A 112 -2.77 -22.91 4.77
N LEU A 113 -2.03 -22.93 3.67
CA LEU A 113 -2.58 -23.06 2.32
C LEU A 113 -2.78 -24.52 1.89
N ARG A 114 -2.12 -25.48 2.57
CA ARG A 114 -2.22 -26.93 2.27
C ARG A 114 -3.64 -27.47 2.31
N ASP A 115 -4.47 -26.92 3.20
CA ASP A 115 -5.87 -27.37 3.35
C ASP A 115 -6.74 -26.97 2.14
N PHE A 116 -6.29 -26.01 1.33
CA PHE A 116 -6.98 -25.47 0.15
C PHE A 116 -6.36 -26.01 -1.15
N HIS A 117 -6.24 -27.34 -1.24
CA HIS A 117 -5.60 -28.06 -2.35
C HIS A 117 -6.35 -27.93 -3.70
N ASP A 118 -7.62 -27.54 -3.66
CA ASP A 118 -8.43 -27.17 -4.82
C ASP A 118 -8.11 -25.76 -5.36
N VAL A 119 -7.35 -24.96 -4.61
CA VAL A 119 -6.93 -23.60 -4.98
C VAL A 119 -5.42 -23.49 -5.18
N PHE A 120 -4.62 -24.09 -4.31
CA PHE A 120 -3.15 -24.01 -4.34
C PHE A 120 -2.49 -25.36 -4.60
N THR A 121 -1.46 -25.34 -5.45
CA THR A 121 -0.52 -26.45 -5.60
C THR A 121 0.82 -26.03 -5.01
N ILE A 122 1.27 -26.76 -3.97
CA ILE A 122 2.57 -26.51 -3.32
C ILE A 122 3.57 -27.50 -3.92
N VAL A 123 4.50 -26.98 -4.73
CA VAL A 123 5.47 -27.80 -5.46
C VAL A 123 6.70 -28.02 -4.59
N SER A 124 7.08 -29.30 -4.43
CA SER A 124 8.24 -29.71 -3.63
C SER A 124 9.44 -30.00 -4.53
N GLY A 125 10.61 -29.52 -4.13
CA GLY A 125 11.85 -29.76 -4.86
C GLY A 125 12.33 -31.22 -4.79
N SER A 126 13.13 -31.63 -5.77
CA SER A 126 13.64 -32.99 -5.96
C SER A 126 14.67 -33.45 -4.91
N ASN A 127 15.21 -32.54 -4.10
CA ASN A 127 16.39 -32.77 -3.26
C ASN A 127 16.10 -33.09 -1.77
N GLY A 128 14.86 -33.38 -1.39
CA GLY A 128 14.55 -33.90 -0.06
C GLY A 128 13.10 -33.64 0.38
N LYS A 129 12.54 -34.57 1.15
CA LYS A 129 11.23 -34.42 1.78
C LYS A 129 11.25 -33.16 2.68
N ASN A 130 10.54 -32.11 2.25
CA ASN A 130 10.19 -30.86 2.98
C ASN A 130 10.76 -29.55 2.41
N SER A 131 11.44 -29.53 1.25
CA SER A 131 11.75 -28.26 0.58
C SER A 131 10.62 -27.84 -0.37
N VAL A 132 9.83 -26.83 0.02
CA VAL A 132 8.91 -26.16 -0.91
C VAL A 132 9.75 -25.35 -1.90
N GLU A 133 9.55 -25.60 -3.18
CA GLU A 133 10.22 -24.89 -4.27
C GLU A 133 9.44 -23.61 -4.61
N HIS A 134 8.15 -23.76 -4.90
CA HIS A 134 7.24 -22.67 -5.22
C HIS A 134 5.79 -23.05 -4.92
N VAL A 135 4.91 -22.05 -4.92
CA VAL A 135 3.46 -22.20 -4.84
C VAL A 135 2.86 -21.74 -6.16
N THR A 136 1.90 -22.49 -6.70
CA THR A 136 1.11 -22.10 -7.88
C THR A 136 -0.38 -22.29 -7.61
N LEU A 137 -1.22 -21.80 -8.51
CA LEU A 137 -2.67 -22.01 -8.45
C LEU A 137 -3.05 -23.35 -9.07
N HIS A 138 -4.14 -23.95 -8.59
CA HIS A 138 -4.66 -25.19 -9.13
C HIS A 138 -5.09 -25.01 -10.59
N SER A 139 -4.80 -26.01 -11.45
CA SER A 139 -4.96 -25.92 -12.91
C SER A 139 -6.42 -25.80 -13.38
N SER A 140 -7.39 -26.01 -12.50
CA SER A 140 -8.81 -25.74 -12.76
C SER A 140 -9.15 -24.25 -12.78
N LEU A 141 -8.34 -23.38 -12.15
CA LEU A 141 -8.58 -21.95 -12.05
C LEU A 141 -8.02 -21.23 -13.29
N ARG A 142 -8.82 -21.21 -14.36
CA ARG A 142 -8.37 -20.82 -15.70
C ARG A 142 -8.47 -19.32 -15.96
N THR A 143 -9.44 -18.64 -15.37
CA THR A 143 -9.67 -17.21 -15.61
C THR A 143 -9.23 -16.36 -14.41
N PRO A 144 -8.91 -15.07 -14.61
CA PRO A 144 -8.67 -14.13 -13.51
C PRO A 144 -9.82 -14.08 -12.51
N GLU A 145 -11.06 -14.20 -12.98
CA GLU A 145 -12.27 -14.21 -12.16
C GLU A 145 -12.35 -15.46 -11.27
N ASP A 146 -12.11 -16.66 -11.84
CA ASP A 146 -12.10 -17.91 -11.08
C ASP A 146 -11.07 -17.86 -9.94
N ARG A 147 -9.87 -17.37 -10.25
CA ARG A 147 -8.76 -17.22 -9.30
C ARG A 147 -9.12 -16.21 -8.20
N THR A 148 -9.69 -15.07 -8.57
CA THR A 148 -10.12 -14.02 -7.63
C THR A 148 -11.17 -14.56 -6.65
N ILE A 149 -12.17 -15.27 -7.15
CA ILE A 149 -13.24 -15.85 -6.32
C ILE A 149 -12.67 -16.91 -5.38
N ALA A 150 -11.93 -17.89 -5.94
CA ALA A 150 -11.37 -19.00 -5.16
C ALA A 150 -10.44 -18.52 -4.04
N ILE A 151 -9.51 -17.62 -4.36
CA ILE A 151 -8.57 -17.08 -3.37
C ILE A 151 -9.30 -16.18 -2.36
N GLY A 152 -10.33 -15.44 -2.80
CA GLY A 152 -11.20 -14.68 -1.90
C GLY A 152 -11.86 -15.57 -0.83
N ASP A 153 -12.31 -16.76 -1.21
CA ASP A 153 -12.89 -17.72 -0.26
C ASP A 153 -11.84 -18.36 0.66
N VAL A 154 -10.61 -18.58 0.17
CA VAL A 154 -9.46 -18.95 1.02
C VAL A 154 -9.20 -17.87 2.06
N ILE A 155 -9.10 -16.59 1.65
CA ILE A 155 -8.82 -15.47 2.57
C ILE A 155 -9.89 -15.40 3.67
N LYS A 156 -11.17 -15.55 3.31
CA LYS A 156 -12.25 -15.66 4.31
C LYS A 156 -12.06 -16.85 5.24
N GLY A 157 -11.66 -18.00 4.71
CA GLY A 157 -11.40 -19.23 5.47
C GLY A 157 -10.20 -19.15 6.41
N LEU A 158 -9.22 -18.30 6.11
CA LEU A 158 -8.04 -18.03 6.95
C LEU A 158 -8.37 -17.10 8.13
N GLY A 159 -9.39 -16.25 8.01
CA GLY A 159 -9.90 -15.40 9.09
C GLY A 159 -8.81 -14.51 9.71
N GLU A 160 -8.67 -14.58 11.04
CA GLU A 160 -7.74 -13.75 11.84
C GLU A 160 -6.25 -13.88 11.44
N LEU A 161 -5.87 -14.87 10.63
CA LEU A 161 -4.51 -14.94 10.06
C LEU A 161 -4.22 -13.77 9.10
N ILE A 162 -5.27 -13.23 8.45
CA ILE A 162 -5.21 -12.06 7.57
C ILE A 162 -6.19 -11.01 8.15
N PRO A 163 -5.79 -10.28 9.19
CA PRO A 163 -6.64 -9.28 9.82
C PRO A 163 -6.76 -8.02 8.95
N GLY A 164 -7.79 -7.21 9.20
CA GLY A 164 -7.92 -5.88 8.61
C GLY A 164 -8.39 -5.87 7.16
N ILE A 165 -9.32 -6.76 6.79
CA ILE A 165 -10.02 -6.78 5.51
C ILE A 165 -10.60 -5.39 5.19
N ARG A 166 -10.44 -4.94 3.93
CA ARG A 166 -10.88 -3.62 3.48
C ARG A 166 -11.94 -3.64 2.39
N ASN A 167 -12.27 -4.82 1.85
CA ASN A 167 -13.15 -4.95 0.68
C ASN A 167 -12.60 -4.16 -0.52
N GLU A 168 -11.28 -4.16 -0.65
CA GLU A 168 -10.56 -3.44 -1.69
C GLU A 168 -9.62 -4.44 -2.38
N LEU A 169 -9.80 -4.58 -3.69
CA LEU A 169 -9.03 -5.54 -4.48
C LEU A 169 -7.83 -4.85 -5.11
N TYR A 170 -6.65 -5.43 -4.92
CA TYR A 170 -5.42 -5.06 -5.60
C TYR A 170 -5.17 -5.97 -6.80
N PRO A 171 -4.62 -5.45 -7.91
CA PRO A 171 -4.23 -6.27 -9.05
C PRO A 171 -3.04 -7.17 -8.68
N VAL A 172 -3.08 -8.44 -9.08
CA VAL A 172 -1.92 -9.33 -9.01
C VAL A 172 -1.27 -9.41 -10.38
N THR A 173 -0.08 -8.83 -10.50
CA THR A 173 0.72 -8.77 -11.72
C THR A 173 2.17 -9.17 -11.42
N SER A 174 2.95 -9.52 -12.45
CA SER A 174 4.41 -9.71 -12.30
C SER A 174 5.14 -8.36 -12.16
N SER A 175 4.62 -7.34 -12.84
CA SER A 175 5.09 -5.97 -12.78
C SER A 175 4.02 -4.95 -13.17
N TYR A 176 4.31 -3.66 -13.01
CA TYR A 176 3.37 -2.60 -13.35
C TYR A 176 3.14 -2.55 -14.86
N GLY A 177 1.88 -2.48 -15.29
CA GLY A 177 1.51 -2.47 -16.70
C GLY A 177 1.48 -3.84 -17.38
N MET A 178 1.89 -4.91 -16.69
CA MET A 178 1.74 -6.29 -17.16
C MET A 178 0.31 -6.80 -16.95
N PRO A 179 -0.09 -7.90 -17.63
CA PRO A 179 -1.41 -8.49 -17.48
C PRO A 179 -1.75 -8.77 -16.01
N VAL A 180 -3.01 -8.51 -15.65
CA VAL A 180 -3.57 -8.84 -14.35
C VAL A 180 -3.98 -10.31 -14.36
N TYR A 181 -3.31 -11.13 -13.55
CA TYR A 181 -3.58 -12.56 -13.48
C TYR A 181 -4.83 -12.88 -12.68
N PHE A 182 -5.13 -12.07 -11.67
CA PHE A 182 -6.33 -12.07 -10.82
C PHE A 182 -6.27 -10.85 -9.87
N SER A 183 -7.28 -10.67 -9.03
CA SER A 183 -7.28 -9.62 -7.99
C SER A 183 -7.29 -10.23 -6.59
N LEU A 184 -6.64 -9.56 -5.64
CA LEU A 184 -6.46 -10.03 -4.27
C LEU A 184 -6.92 -8.98 -3.26
N GLU A 185 -7.59 -9.39 -2.19
CA GLU A 185 -7.92 -8.48 -1.08
C GLU A 185 -6.65 -7.79 -0.53
N ARG A 186 -6.71 -6.47 -0.40
CA ARG A 186 -5.60 -5.61 0.01
C ARG A 186 -4.93 -6.07 1.30
N ALA A 187 -5.70 -6.56 2.28
CA ALA A 187 -5.15 -7.07 3.54
C ALA A 187 -4.24 -8.30 3.34
N ALA A 188 -4.51 -9.11 2.32
CA ALA A 188 -3.76 -10.32 2.00
C ALA A 188 -2.49 -10.05 1.19
N ALA A 189 -2.37 -8.89 0.52
CA ALA A 189 -1.23 -8.52 -0.31
C ALA A 189 0.16 -8.84 0.30
N PRO A 190 0.46 -8.46 1.56
CA PRO A 190 1.75 -8.79 2.17
C PRO A 190 1.95 -10.27 2.47
N TYR A 191 0.90 -11.06 2.68
CA TYR A 191 1.03 -12.50 2.96
C TYR A 191 1.31 -13.32 1.70
N PHE A 192 0.81 -12.84 0.56
CA PHE A 192 1.11 -13.38 -0.76
C PHE A 192 2.36 -12.75 -1.40
N GLY A 193 2.95 -11.73 -0.76
CA GLY A 193 4.14 -11.04 -1.24
C GLY A 193 3.98 -10.43 -2.63
N ILE A 194 2.76 -10.06 -3.01
CA ILE A 194 2.52 -9.44 -4.32
C ILE A 194 3.12 -8.03 -4.36
N LYS A 195 3.38 -7.52 -5.56
CA LYS A 195 3.66 -6.09 -5.71
C LYS A 195 2.40 -5.30 -5.39
N ALA A 196 2.51 -4.31 -4.53
CA ALA A 196 1.44 -3.38 -4.19
C ALA A 196 1.79 -1.99 -4.72
N TYR A 197 0.81 -1.35 -5.35
CA TYR A 197 0.98 -0.01 -5.92
C TYR A 197 0.17 1.01 -5.10
N GLY A 198 0.65 2.24 -5.07
CA GLY A 198 -0.05 3.36 -4.44
C GLY A 198 0.25 4.68 -5.15
N VAL A 199 -0.59 5.68 -4.93
CA VAL A 199 -0.39 7.04 -5.43
C VAL A 199 -0.26 7.98 -4.24
N HIS A 200 0.74 8.85 -4.28
CA HIS A 200 1.04 9.79 -3.20
C HIS A 200 1.28 11.17 -3.80
N MET A 201 0.66 12.21 -3.24
CA MET A 201 0.80 13.57 -3.76
C MET A 201 1.34 14.55 -2.71
N ASN A 202 2.40 15.26 -3.09
CA ASN A 202 2.84 16.46 -2.38
C ASN A 202 1.98 17.64 -2.83
N GLY A 203 0.99 18.01 -2.01
CA GLY A 203 0.25 19.26 -2.16
C GLY A 203 1.02 20.41 -1.51
N TYR A 204 1.46 21.39 -2.28
CA TYR A 204 2.25 22.50 -1.77
C TYR A 204 1.75 23.85 -2.25
N ILE A 205 1.97 24.90 -1.47
CA ILE A 205 1.85 26.28 -1.93
C ILE A 205 3.24 26.89 -2.10
N GLU A 206 3.32 27.94 -2.90
CA GLU A 206 4.54 28.72 -3.05
C GLU A 206 4.24 30.20 -3.05
N LYS A 207 4.87 30.92 -2.10
CA LYS A 207 4.69 32.35 -1.89
C LYS A 207 6.06 33.00 -1.73
N HIS A 208 6.34 34.04 -2.52
CA HIS A 208 7.64 34.73 -2.54
C HIS A 208 8.87 33.81 -2.73
N GLY A 209 8.72 32.71 -3.47
CA GLY A 209 9.78 31.71 -3.70
C GLY A 209 9.92 30.67 -2.59
N GLU A 210 9.20 30.81 -1.47
CA GLU A 210 9.19 29.85 -0.38
C GLU A 210 8.07 28.84 -0.54
N LYS A 211 8.39 27.55 -0.37
CA LYS A 211 7.43 26.45 -0.47
C LYS A 211 7.00 25.95 0.91
N SER A 212 5.71 25.64 1.03
CA SER A 212 5.14 24.96 2.19
C SER A 212 4.28 23.79 1.74
N LEU A 213 4.41 22.65 2.43
CA LEU A 213 3.63 21.44 2.19
C LEU A 213 2.40 21.44 3.08
N TRP A 214 1.25 21.09 2.50
CA TRP A 214 0.11 20.65 3.30
C TRP A 214 0.37 19.23 3.80
N ILE A 215 0.30 19.06 5.11
CA ILE A 215 0.51 17.79 5.82
C ILE A 215 -0.79 17.43 6.55
N GLY A 216 -1.27 16.22 6.33
CA GLY A 216 -2.41 15.67 7.07
C GLY A 216 -1.95 14.99 8.36
N LYS A 217 -2.79 15.00 9.38
CA LYS A 217 -2.68 14.09 10.52
C LYS A 217 -3.79 13.05 10.39
N ARG A 218 -3.41 11.77 10.37
CA ARG A 218 -4.34 10.65 10.17
C ARG A 218 -5.34 10.59 11.32
N SER A 219 -6.58 10.25 10.99
CA SER A 219 -7.61 9.99 12.00
C SER A 219 -7.20 8.88 12.97
N ASP A 220 -7.55 9.01 14.25
CA ASP A 220 -7.23 8.01 15.28
C ASP A 220 -7.98 6.67 15.07
N VAL A 221 -9.04 6.67 14.26
CA VAL A 221 -9.79 5.45 13.91
C VAL A 221 -9.21 4.68 12.72
N LYS A 222 -8.15 5.21 12.07
CA LYS A 222 -7.47 4.50 10.97
C LYS A 222 -6.90 3.17 11.45
N GLN A 223 -7.19 2.10 10.70
CA GLN A 223 -6.67 0.76 10.99
C GLN A 223 -5.13 0.69 11.04
N THR A 224 -4.44 1.49 10.22
CA THR A 224 -2.99 1.52 10.16
C THR A 224 -2.47 2.93 10.42
N TYR A 225 -1.47 3.03 11.29
CA TYR A 225 -0.79 4.28 11.64
C TYR A 225 -1.76 5.40 12.09
N PRO A 226 -2.69 5.13 13.02
CA PRO A 226 -3.60 6.16 13.54
C PRO A 226 -2.82 7.31 14.18
N GLY A 227 -3.28 8.55 14.01
CA GLY A 227 -2.69 9.74 14.63
C GLY A 227 -1.34 10.20 14.06
N MET A 228 -0.72 9.46 13.14
CA MET A 228 0.55 9.84 12.51
C MET A 228 0.37 10.93 11.45
N LEU A 229 1.43 11.68 11.14
CA LEU A 229 1.45 12.61 10.00
C LEU A 229 1.48 11.83 8.67
N ASP A 230 0.83 12.38 7.65
CA ASP A 230 0.70 11.81 6.30
C ASP A 230 0.84 12.92 5.25
N HIS A 231 0.85 12.54 3.97
CA HIS A 231 0.72 13.51 2.88
C HIS A 231 -0.63 14.22 2.92
N LEU A 232 -0.78 15.23 2.08
CA LEU A 232 -2.09 15.81 1.80
C LEU A 232 -3.05 14.76 1.21
N VAL A 233 -2.56 13.94 0.27
CA VAL A 233 -3.34 12.87 -0.39
C VAL A 233 -2.45 11.64 -0.61
N ALA A 234 -2.90 10.45 -0.19
CA ALA A 234 -2.22 9.18 -0.43
C ALA A 234 -3.14 7.94 -0.37
N GLY A 235 -3.31 7.28 -1.52
CA GLY A 235 -4.14 6.08 -1.64
C GLY A 235 -3.37 4.82 -2.07
N GLY A 236 -3.92 3.65 -1.73
CA GLY A 236 -3.58 2.42 -2.46
C GLY A 236 -4.02 2.52 -3.92
N LEU A 237 -3.50 1.68 -4.82
CA LEU A 237 -3.98 1.61 -6.20
C LEU A 237 -4.86 0.37 -6.39
N PRO A 238 -6.20 0.50 -6.33
CA PRO A 238 -7.11 -0.60 -6.58
C PRO A 238 -7.00 -1.18 -7.99
N TYR A 239 -7.52 -2.38 -8.16
CA TYR A 239 -7.77 -2.94 -9.49
C TYR A 239 -8.76 -2.08 -10.28
N GLY A 240 -8.51 -1.91 -11.57
CA GLY A 240 -9.45 -1.28 -12.51
C GLY A 240 -9.43 0.25 -12.57
N ILE A 241 -8.54 0.92 -11.82
CA ILE A 241 -8.37 2.38 -11.88
C ILE A 241 -6.93 2.76 -12.29
N SER A 242 -6.79 3.80 -13.10
CA SER A 242 -5.47 4.34 -13.47
C SER A 242 -4.88 5.17 -12.33
N CYS A 243 -3.55 5.32 -12.25
CA CYS A 243 -2.93 6.17 -11.23
C CYS A 243 -3.45 7.62 -11.25
N LYS A 244 -3.72 8.17 -12.44
CA LYS A 244 -4.22 9.55 -12.57
C LYS A 244 -5.66 9.69 -12.09
N GLU A 245 -6.53 8.76 -12.42
CA GLU A 245 -7.91 8.79 -11.91
C GLU A 245 -7.94 8.50 -10.40
N ASN A 246 -7.08 7.61 -9.92
CA ASN A 246 -6.99 7.31 -8.51
C ASN A 246 -6.53 8.53 -7.71
N ILE A 247 -5.47 9.24 -8.13
CA ILE A 247 -5.05 10.44 -7.40
C ILE A 247 -6.11 11.55 -7.44
N ILE A 248 -6.91 11.65 -8.52
CA ILE A 248 -8.03 12.59 -8.61
C ILE A 248 -9.14 12.22 -7.61
N LYS A 249 -9.50 10.93 -7.51
CA LYS A 249 -10.47 10.41 -6.52
C LYS A 249 -10.00 10.72 -5.09
N GLU A 250 -8.79 10.30 -4.74
CA GLU A 250 -8.23 10.49 -3.39
C GLU A 250 -8.10 11.98 -3.03
N CYS A 251 -7.83 12.85 -4.02
CA CYS A 251 -7.82 14.29 -3.83
C CYS A 251 -9.16 14.86 -3.34
N GLU A 252 -10.27 14.36 -3.88
CA GLU A 252 -11.61 14.78 -3.50
C GLU A 252 -11.97 14.22 -2.11
N GLU A 253 -11.76 12.93 -1.89
CA GLU A 253 -12.14 12.22 -0.65
C GLU A 253 -11.32 12.65 0.58
N GLU A 254 -9.99 12.69 0.46
CA GLU A 254 -9.14 12.94 1.64
C GLU A 254 -8.98 14.44 1.94
N ALA A 255 -9.00 15.30 0.92
CA ALA A 255 -8.58 16.70 1.04
C ALA A 255 -9.53 17.74 0.42
N GLY A 256 -10.68 17.32 -0.14
CA GLY A 256 -11.67 18.23 -0.70
C GLY A 256 -11.13 19.02 -1.91
N ILE A 257 -10.11 18.48 -2.59
CA ILE A 257 -9.50 19.11 -3.77
C ILE A 257 -10.36 18.77 -4.98
N PRO A 258 -11.04 19.74 -5.62
CA PRO A 258 -11.95 19.46 -6.72
C PRO A 258 -11.17 18.96 -7.95
N ARG A 259 -11.86 18.16 -8.79
CA ARG A 259 -11.30 17.64 -10.05
C ARG A 259 -10.66 18.71 -10.93
N SER A 260 -11.25 19.91 -11.00
CA SER A 260 -10.71 21.04 -11.77
C SER A 260 -9.28 21.46 -11.35
N MET A 261 -8.86 21.09 -10.14
CA MET A 261 -7.53 21.32 -9.61
C MET A 261 -6.67 20.06 -9.65
N SER A 262 -7.20 18.91 -9.21
CA SER A 262 -6.44 17.65 -9.13
C SER A 262 -6.04 17.07 -10.49
N THR A 263 -6.72 17.45 -11.57
CA THR A 263 -6.26 17.14 -12.95
C THR A 263 -4.89 17.74 -13.28
N ASN A 264 -4.46 18.79 -12.58
CA ASN A 264 -3.14 19.40 -12.78
C ASN A 264 -2.01 18.72 -11.99
N ALA A 265 -2.32 17.71 -11.16
CA ALA A 265 -1.32 16.95 -10.44
C ALA A 265 -0.33 16.29 -11.43
N THR A 266 0.96 16.58 -11.27
CA THR A 266 2.01 16.16 -12.19
C THR A 266 2.73 14.95 -11.64
N SER A 267 2.89 13.90 -12.45
CA SER A 267 3.71 12.73 -12.09
C SER A 267 5.18 13.12 -12.04
N VAL A 268 5.86 12.82 -10.93
CA VAL A 268 7.24 13.26 -10.66
C VAL A 268 8.22 12.13 -10.35
N GLY A 269 7.74 10.88 -10.43
CA GLY A 269 8.58 9.69 -10.29
C GLY A 269 7.90 8.61 -9.46
N ALA A 270 8.72 7.70 -8.94
CA ALA A 270 8.27 6.67 -8.03
C ALA A 270 9.34 6.33 -6.99
N ILE A 271 8.87 5.77 -5.88
CA ILE A 271 9.65 5.26 -4.75
C ILE A 271 9.30 3.79 -4.57
N SER A 272 10.27 2.97 -4.17
CA SER A 272 10.06 1.55 -3.92
C SER A 272 10.81 1.07 -2.69
N TYR A 273 10.19 0.17 -1.95
CA TYR A 273 10.79 -0.45 -0.76
C TYR A 273 10.26 -1.86 -0.53
N MET A 274 10.99 -2.61 0.29
CA MET A 274 10.66 -3.99 0.63
C MET A 274 10.80 -4.23 2.14
N ASP A 275 9.71 -4.60 2.82
CA ASP A 275 9.70 -4.83 4.27
C ASP A 275 9.21 -6.25 4.58
N ILE A 276 10.03 -7.00 5.30
CA ILE A 276 9.69 -8.35 5.77
C ILE A 276 9.43 -8.30 7.28
N ASN A 277 8.27 -8.82 7.69
CA ASN A 277 7.88 -8.92 9.10
C ASN A 277 7.03 -10.19 9.34
N GLY A 278 7.66 -11.22 9.89
CA GLY A 278 7.03 -12.54 10.07
C GLY A 278 6.63 -13.14 8.72
N PHE A 279 5.36 -13.53 8.58
CA PHE A 279 4.83 -14.09 7.33
C PHE A 279 4.61 -13.06 6.23
N ARG A 280 4.81 -11.77 6.51
CA ARG A 280 4.50 -10.69 5.58
C ARG A 280 5.75 -10.24 4.85
N TYR A 281 5.61 -10.09 3.54
CA TYR A 281 6.58 -9.48 2.65
C TYR A 281 5.90 -8.37 1.86
N LYS A 282 6.08 -7.13 2.31
CA LYS A 282 5.59 -5.95 1.60
C LYS A 282 6.57 -5.60 0.48
N ARG A 283 6.05 -5.41 -0.72
CA ARG A 283 6.79 -4.99 -1.92
C ARG A 283 6.01 -3.85 -2.55
N ASP A 284 6.27 -2.64 -2.07
CA ASP A 284 5.44 -1.48 -2.39
C ASP A 284 6.16 -0.58 -3.40
N VAL A 285 5.42 -0.10 -4.40
CA VAL A 285 5.82 0.96 -5.32
C VAL A 285 4.83 2.11 -5.20
N LEU A 286 5.35 3.30 -4.88
CA LEU A 286 4.55 4.50 -4.69
C LEU A 286 4.80 5.45 -5.86
N PHE A 287 3.78 5.72 -6.66
CA PHE A 287 3.81 6.72 -7.72
C PHE A 287 3.63 8.11 -7.11
N CYS A 288 4.64 8.96 -7.31
CA CYS A 288 4.70 10.28 -6.72
C CYS A 288 4.10 11.33 -7.66
N TYR A 289 3.27 12.19 -7.09
CA TYR A 289 2.68 13.35 -7.75
C TYR A 289 3.02 14.62 -6.98
N ASP A 290 3.13 15.73 -7.69
CA ASP A 290 3.17 17.07 -7.10
C ASP A 290 1.96 17.88 -7.60
N LEU A 291 1.36 18.66 -6.71
CA LEU A 291 0.31 19.62 -7.05
C LEU A 291 0.58 20.93 -6.35
N ARG A 292 0.83 21.97 -7.14
CA ARG A 292 0.88 23.35 -6.64
C ARG A 292 -0.55 23.86 -6.44
N LEU A 293 -0.90 24.14 -5.20
CA LEU A 293 -2.20 24.64 -4.79
C LEU A 293 -2.22 26.19 -4.76
N PRO A 294 -3.40 26.81 -4.93
CA PRO A 294 -3.59 28.23 -4.64
C PRO A 294 -3.19 28.57 -3.20
N VAL A 295 -2.64 29.76 -2.98
CA VAL A 295 -2.16 30.19 -1.65
C VAL A 295 -3.27 30.34 -0.61
N ASP A 296 -4.51 30.51 -1.07
CA ASP A 296 -5.74 30.64 -0.30
C ASP A 296 -6.52 29.32 -0.19
N PHE A 297 -6.05 28.24 -0.83
CA PHE A 297 -6.66 26.93 -0.70
C PHE A 297 -6.45 26.36 0.72
N VAL A 298 -7.53 25.86 1.31
CA VAL A 298 -7.54 25.15 2.58
C VAL A 298 -8.17 23.78 2.35
N PRO A 299 -7.45 22.68 2.60
CA PRO A 299 -8.00 21.34 2.43
C PRO A 299 -9.11 21.06 3.44
N ASN A 300 -10.08 20.26 3.03
CA ASN A 300 -11.17 19.78 3.86
C ASN A 300 -11.20 18.26 3.85
N ASN A 301 -11.41 17.62 5.00
CA ASN A 301 -11.60 16.18 5.04
C ASN A 301 -13.05 15.85 4.68
N GLU A 302 -13.27 15.04 3.64
CA GLU A 302 -14.63 14.67 3.18
C GLU A 302 -15.04 13.25 3.63
N ASP A 303 -14.10 12.34 3.88
CA ASP A 303 -14.39 10.91 4.11
C ASP A 303 -14.13 10.41 5.55
N GLY A 304 -13.54 11.25 6.41
CA GLY A 304 -13.24 10.90 7.80
C GLY A 304 -11.85 10.29 8.03
N GLU A 305 -11.03 10.16 6.99
CA GLU A 305 -9.72 9.52 7.05
C GLU A 305 -8.61 10.38 7.65
N VAL A 306 -8.80 11.70 7.64
CA VAL A 306 -7.85 12.71 8.17
C VAL A 306 -8.44 13.44 9.39
N ASP A 307 -7.72 13.52 10.49
CA ASP A 307 -8.15 14.31 11.66
C ASP A 307 -8.03 15.83 11.40
N SER A 308 -6.87 16.26 10.90
CA SER A 308 -6.60 17.69 10.72
C SER A 308 -5.46 17.94 9.73
N PHE A 309 -5.42 19.15 9.17
CA PHE A 309 -4.35 19.60 8.26
C PHE A 309 -3.53 20.74 8.85
N ARG A 310 -2.25 20.79 8.46
CA ARG A 310 -1.38 21.96 8.67
C ARG A 310 -0.53 22.23 7.44
N LEU A 311 -0.36 23.52 7.16
CA LEU A 311 0.60 24.01 6.20
C LEU A 311 1.95 24.20 6.89
N ILE A 312 2.97 23.49 6.42
CA ILE A 312 4.29 23.40 7.05
C ILE A 312 5.36 23.84 6.04
N PRO A 313 6.24 24.81 6.37
CA PRO A 313 7.38 25.15 5.51
C PRO A 313 8.22 23.91 5.17
N VAL A 314 8.71 23.78 3.94
CA VAL A 314 9.45 22.58 3.54
C VAL A 314 10.66 22.27 4.44
N PRO A 315 11.49 23.25 4.84
CA PRO A 315 12.56 23.02 5.82
C PRO A 315 12.07 22.48 7.18
N HIS A 316 10.87 22.87 7.62
CA HIS A 316 10.27 22.39 8.86
C HIS A 316 9.85 20.91 8.73
N ALA A 317 9.24 20.54 7.60
CA ALA A 317 8.90 19.15 7.30
C ALA A 317 10.17 18.28 7.26
N ALA A 318 11.23 18.77 6.62
CA ALA A 318 12.54 18.12 6.60
C ALA A 318 13.11 17.90 8.03
N ASN A 319 13.00 18.88 8.93
CA ASN A 319 13.43 18.73 10.33
C ASN A 319 12.63 17.67 11.08
N ILE A 320 11.31 17.65 10.91
CA ILE A 320 10.44 16.65 11.54
C ILE A 320 10.85 15.25 11.09
N ILE A 321 11.07 15.05 9.78
CA ILE A 321 11.52 13.77 9.22
C ILE A 321 12.87 13.37 9.81
N ARG A 322 13.85 14.27 9.88
CA ARG A 322 15.19 13.92 10.39
C ARG A 322 15.19 13.52 11.86
N ARG A 323 14.31 14.11 12.67
CA ARG A 323 14.43 14.07 14.14
C ARG A 323 13.36 13.24 14.85
N THR A 324 12.31 12.81 14.15
CA THR A 324 11.15 12.16 14.78
C THR A 324 10.64 10.98 13.96
N ASP A 325 9.76 10.18 14.57
CA ASP A 325 8.97 9.14 13.89
C ASP A 325 7.49 9.55 13.76
N PHE A 326 7.20 10.85 13.64
CA PHE A 326 5.83 11.36 13.61
C PHE A 326 5.09 11.06 12.31
N PHE A 327 5.81 10.98 11.18
CA PHE A 327 5.23 10.61 9.89
C PHE A 327 5.02 9.10 9.77
N LYS A 328 3.89 8.71 9.17
CA LYS A 328 3.68 7.37 8.64
C LYS A 328 4.92 6.96 7.82
N PRO A 329 5.50 5.76 8.04
CA PRO A 329 6.86 5.46 7.61
C PRO A 329 7.16 5.76 6.13
N ASN A 330 6.32 5.27 5.22
CA ASN A 330 6.55 5.42 3.79
C ASN A 330 6.30 6.85 3.27
N CYS A 331 5.63 7.70 4.04
CA CYS A 331 5.44 9.11 3.69
C CYS A 331 6.73 9.91 3.81
N ASN A 332 7.59 9.54 4.76
CA ASN A 332 8.94 10.11 4.83
C ASN A 332 9.68 9.96 3.49
N LEU A 333 9.60 8.79 2.84
CA LEU A 333 10.36 8.51 1.62
C LEU A 333 9.93 9.41 0.45
N VAL A 334 8.62 9.62 0.28
CA VAL A 334 8.07 10.46 -0.78
C VAL A 334 8.39 11.95 -0.53
N ILE A 335 8.35 12.40 0.72
CA ILE A 335 8.77 13.78 1.05
C ILE A 335 10.29 13.94 0.86
N ILE A 336 11.12 12.95 1.22
CA ILE A 336 12.56 13.00 0.95
C ILE A 336 12.82 13.12 -0.56
N ASP A 337 12.10 12.37 -1.40
CA ASP A 337 12.17 12.52 -2.86
C ASP A 337 11.76 13.93 -3.33
N PHE A 338 10.74 14.53 -2.72
CA PHE A 338 10.40 15.94 -2.94
C PHE A 338 11.56 16.87 -2.57
N LEU A 339 12.23 16.65 -1.43
CA LEU A 339 13.38 17.46 -1.01
C LEU A 339 14.52 17.40 -2.03
N PHE A 340 14.81 16.23 -2.62
CA PHE A 340 15.77 16.09 -3.71
C PHE A 340 15.35 16.89 -4.95
N ARG A 341 14.12 16.66 -5.45
CA ARG A 341 13.63 17.26 -6.70
C ARG A 341 13.50 18.79 -6.62
N HIS A 342 13.26 19.33 -5.43
CA HIS A 342 13.09 20.76 -5.18
C HIS A 342 14.35 21.44 -4.60
N GLY A 343 15.48 20.73 -4.48
CA GLY A 343 16.78 21.32 -4.14
C GLY A 343 17.03 21.59 -2.65
N TYR A 344 16.25 20.97 -1.76
CA TYR A 344 16.45 21.06 -0.30
C TYR A 344 17.49 20.07 0.23
N ILE A 345 17.77 19.01 -0.53
CA ILE A 345 18.94 18.14 -0.33
C ILE A 345 19.85 18.39 -1.52
N ASN A 346 21.12 18.73 -1.27
CA ASN A 346 22.07 19.14 -2.30
C ASN A 346 23.26 18.15 -2.44
N PRO A 347 23.95 18.13 -3.60
CA PRO A 347 25.04 17.17 -3.86
C PRO A 347 26.24 17.25 -2.92
N ASP A 348 26.42 18.34 -2.18
CA ASP A 348 27.53 18.51 -1.22
C ASP A 348 27.28 17.76 0.10
N CYS A 349 26.06 17.26 0.31
CA CYS A 349 25.70 16.44 1.47
C CYS A 349 26.37 15.05 1.38
N ASN A 350 27.08 14.65 2.43
CA ASN A 350 27.75 13.34 2.44
C ASN A 350 26.74 12.20 2.36
N GLY A 351 26.88 11.33 1.36
CA GLY A 351 25.95 10.23 1.10
C GLY A 351 24.77 10.58 0.19
N TYR A 352 24.74 11.77 -0.45
CA TYR A 352 23.69 12.20 -1.37
C TYR A 352 23.24 11.12 -2.37
N LEU A 353 24.18 10.58 -3.16
CA LEU A 353 23.88 9.56 -4.17
C LEU A 353 23.40 8.25 -3.55
N LYS A 354 23.92 7.89 -2.38
CA LYS A 354 23.51 6.68 -1.65
C LYS A 354 22.07 6.82 -1.14
N LEU A 355 21.70 7.97 -0.58
CA LEU A 355 20.33 8.22 -0.15
C LEU A 355 19.36 8.21 -1.34
N LEU A 356 19.71 8.91 -2.42
CA LEU A 356 18.89 8.99 -3.63
C LEU A 356 18.58 7.61 -4.23
N THR A 357 19.57 6.71 -4.29
CA THR A 357 19.36 5.34 -4.80
C THR A 357 18.60 4.48 -3.81
N SER A 358 18.79 4.66 -2.50
CA SER A 358 18.13 3.84 -1.48
C SER A 358 16.61 4.07 -1.41
N LEU A 359 16.13 5.22 -1.89
CA LEU A 359 14.70 5.49 -2.11
C LEU A 359 14.05 4.60 -3.18
N ARG A 360 14.84 3.87 -3.96
CA ARG A 360 14.40 2.95 -5.03
C ARG A 360 15.02 1.56 -4.83
N SER A 361 15.19 1.16 -3.58
CA SER A 361 15.81 -0.11 -3.20
C SER A 361 14.87 -1.30 -3.38
N GLY A 362 13.56 -1.07 -3.38
CA GLY A 362 12.57 -2.06 -3.76
C GLY A 362 12.59 -2.36 -5.26
N ASP A 363 12.14 -3.54 -5.64
CA ASP A 363 11.96 -3.90 -7.05
C ASP A 363 10.83 -3.06 -7.70
N CYS A 364 11.21 -2.12 -8.56
CA CYS A 364 10.30 -1.26 -9.33
C CYS A 364 9.77 -1.91 -10.62
N SER A 365 10.29 -3.08 -11.00
CA SER A 365 10.11 -3.63 -12.35
C SER A 365 8.66 -3.93 -12.70
#